data_AF-A0A6G3ULF9-F1
#
_entry.id   AF-A0A6G3ULF9-F1
#
_cell.length_a   1.000
_cell.length_b   1.000
_cell.length_c   1.000
_cell.angle_alpha   90.00
_cell.angle_beta   90.00
_cell.angle_gamma   90.00
#
_symmetry.space_group_name_H-M   'P 1'
#
loop_
_entity.id
_entity.type
_entity.pdbx_description
1 polymer ?
#
loop_
_entity_poly.entity_id
_entity_poly.type
_entity_poly.pdbx_seq_one_letter_code
_entity_poly.pdbx_strand_id
1 'polypeptide(L)'
;SSGEGEDGATAGASADPAVSAAGVLPACDAGQLGVRSASSGAAGADGTVYGSFRIANVSGTECSVSSGGTVGFEAMGAADPARIVVVRHTAGDPASGLPDPATEQATVLLKPDMAYEVQFAWVPEETCPSTGTSPSPTPTDGTTGAGSGGSAGAVAAGGTGESESGPETQFGTADGAGTAQGSVSVQHTPEPGAPVAAAKIDNACAGTIYRTGVLEPSS
;
A
#
# COMPACT_ATOMS: atom_id res chain seq x y z
N SER A 1 7.23 84.76 9.64
CA SER A 1 7.52 83.34 9.90
C SER A 1 6.43 82.55 9.18
N SER A 2 6.64 81.99 7.98
CA SER A 2 7.70 81.05 7.56
C SER A 2 7.55 79.73 8.33
N GLY A 3 7.44 78.54 7.73
CA GLY A 3 7.43 78.12 6.30
C GLY A 3 7.92 76.65 6.21
N GLU A 4 7.40 75.83 5.28
CA GLU A 4 7.68 74.37 5.07
C GLU A 4 7.59 73.45 6.33
N GLY A 5 7.38 72.13 6.31
CA GLY A 5 7.10 71.10 5.28
C GLY A 5 6.41 69.91 6.01
N GLU A 6 6.47 68.63 5.65
CA GLU A 6 7.04 67.87 4.52
C GLU A 6 6.20 66.56 4.36
N ASP A 7 6.43 65.78 3.31
CA ASP A 7 5.65 64.56 2.94
C ASP A 7 5.93 63.31 3.79
N GLY A 8 4.99 62.35 3.76
CA GLY A 8 5.09 61.07 4.46
C GLY A 8 4.17 59.97 3.89
N ALA A 9 4.17 59.78 2.57
CA ALA A 9 3.33 58.79 1.90
C ALA A 9 3.70 57.34 2.26
N THR A 10 2.94 56.71 3.16
CA THR A 10 2.96 55.25 3.31
C THR A 10 2.14 54.61 2.19
N ALA A 11 2.84 54.11 1.17
CA ALA A 11 2.21 53.30 0.14
C ALA A 11 1.47 52.12 0.77
N GLY A 12 0.14 52.09 0.61
CA GLY A 12 -0.65 50.93 0.98
C GLY A 12 -0.17 49.74 0.15
N ALA A 13 0.45 48.77 0.81
CA ALA A 13 0.82 47.52 0.16
C ALA A 13 -0.46 46.87 -0.36
N SER A 14 -0.61 46.81 -1.69
CA SER A 14 -1.67 46.08 -2.35
C SER A 14 -1.52 44.60 -2.00
N ALA A 15 -2.19 44.16 -0.94
CA ALA A 15 -2.35 42.75 -0.64
C ALA A 15 -3.05 42.14 -1.86
N ASP A 16 -2.35 41.22 -2.53
CA ASP A 16 -2.86 40.64 -3.76
C ASP A 16 -4.20 39.93 -3.46
N PRO A 17 -5.31 40.31 -4.11
CA PRO A 17 -6.62 39.77 -3.74
C PRO A 17 -6.71 38.25 -3.96
N ALA A 18 -5.83 37.67 -4.78
CA ALA A 18 -5.72 36.22 -4.94
C ALA A 18 -5.28 35.50 -3.66
N VAL A 19 -4.33 36.04 -2.89
CA VAL A 19 -3.86 35.39 -1.64
C VAL A 19 -4.87 35.53 -0.49
N SER A 20 -5.81 36.47 -0.60
CA SER A 20 -6.84 36.70 0.43
C SER A 20 -8.11 35.85 0.23
N ALA A 21 -8.33 35.32 -0.98
CA ALA A 21 -9.54 34.54 -1.31
C ALA A 21 -9.48 33.07 -0.86
N ALA A 22 -8.29 32.48 -0.74
CA ALA A 22 -8.11 31.08 -0.35
C ALA A 22 -8.62 30.75 1.08
N GLY A 23 -8.80 31.76 1.93
CA GLY A 23 -9.36 31.61 3.29
C GLY A 23 -10.87 31.83 3.42
N VAL A 24 -11.62 31.96 2.32
CA VAL A 24 -13.05 32.36 2.34
C VAL A 24 -13.99 31.30 1.77
N LEU A 25 -13.49 30.33 1.01
CA LEU A 25 -14.33 29.25 0.48
C LEU A 25 -14.71 28.22 1.57
N PRO A 26 -15.93 27.67 1.54
CA PRO A 26 -16.30 26.58 2.42
C PRO A 26 -15.41 25.35 2.19
N ALA A 27 -15.26 24.51 3.21
CA ALA A 27 -14.69 23.18 3.03
C ALA A 27 -15.58 22.35 2.08
N CYS A 28 -14.97 21.45 1.32
CA CYS A 28 -15.73 20.55 0.46
C CYS A 28 -16.54 19.55 1.30
N ASP A 29 -17.86 19.50 1.09
CA ASP A 29 -18.71 18.46 1.65
C ASP A 29 -18.36 17.09 1.04
N ALA A 30 -18.58 16.03 1.83
CA ALA A 30 -18.34 14.64 1.40
C ALA A 30 -19.01 14.27 0.07
N GLY A 31 -20.21 14.79 -0.20
CA GLY A 31 -20.95 14.56 -1.45
C GLY A 31 -20.45 15.37 -2.65
N GLN A 32 -19.52 16.31 -2.46
CA GLN A 32 -18.87 17.05 -3.54
C GLN A 32 -17.60 16.37 -4.03
N LEU A 33 -17.04 15.42 -3.27
CA LEU A 33 -15.78 14.75 -3.56
C LEU A 33 -15.99 13.37 -4.20
N GLY A 34 -15.18 13.05 -5.22
CA GLY A 34 -15.22 11.77 -5.91
C GLY A 34 -13.83 11.26 -6.29
N VAL A 35 -13.63 9.94 -6.24
CA VAL A 35 -12.38 9.30 -6.64
C VAL A 35 -12.25 9.35 -8.17
N ARG A 36 -11.19 9.99 -8.67
CA ARG A 36 -10.82 9.97 -10.09
C ARG A 36 -9.94 8.76 -10.43
N SER A 37 -8.98 8.48 -9.55
CA SER A 37 -8.10 7.31 -9.67
C SER A 37 -7.56 6.90 -8.30
N ALA A 38 -7.31 5.60 -8.16
CA ALA A 38 -6.59 5.00 -7.06
C ALA A 38 -5.69 3.92 -7.65
N SER A 39 -4.37 4.03 -7.45
CA SER A 39 -3.42 3.16 -8.14
C SER A 39 -2.13 2.97 -7.35
N SER A 40 -1.60 1.75 -7.41
CA SER A 40 -0.26 1.35 -7.01
C SER A 40 0.55 1.01 -8.27
N GLY A 41 1.85 1.30 -8.22
CA GLY A 41 2.82 0.89 -9.23
C GLY A 41 3.35 -0.52 -9.00
N ALA A 42 4.31 -0.93 -9.83
CA ALA A 42 5.09 -2.13 -9.59
C ALA A 42 6.06 -1.94 -8.40
N ALA A 43 6.43 -3.03 -7.74
CA ALA A 43 7.46 -3.02 -6.70
C ALA A 43 8.85 -2.74 -7.30
N GLY A 44 9.62 -1.88 -6.62
CA GLY A 44 11.04 -1.65 -6.88
C GLY A 44 11.90 -2.87 -6.53
N ALA A 45 13.20 -2.79 -6.82
CA ALA A 45 14.16 -3.88 -6.52
C ALA A 45 14.31 -4.15 -5.00
N ASP A 46 14.11 -3.11 -4.21
CA ASP A 46 14.04 -3.08 -2.74
C ASP A 46 12.64 -3.45 -2.18
N GLY A 47 11.66 -3.67 -3.06
CA GLY A 47 10.28 -4.00 -2.68
C GLY A 47 9.37 -2.80 -2.39
N THR A 48 9.87 -1.56 -2.44
CA THR A 48 9.02 -0.37 -2.26
C THR A 48 7.99 -0.25 -3.39
N VAL A 49 6.74 0.04 -3.03
CA VAL A 49 5.62 0.26 -3.98
C VAL A 49 5.08 1.67 -3.79
N TYR A 50 5.23 2.50 -4.82
CA TYR A 50 4.67 3.84 -4.87
C TYR A 50 3.24 3.81 -5.44
N GLY A 51 2.40 4.76 -5.04
CA GLY A 51 1.05 4.91 -5.56
C GLY A 51 0.45 6.27 -5.31
N SER A 52 -0.73 6.51 -5.88
CA SER A 52 -1.44 7.77 -5.76
C SER A 52 -2.96 7.61 -5.73
N PHE A 53 -3.60 8.58 -5.08
CA PHE A 53 -5.04 8.79 -5.06
C PHE A 53 -5.33 10.17 -5.62
N ARG A 54 -6.17 10.25 -6.66
CA ARG A 54 -6.68 11.53 -7.18
C ARG A 54 -8.14 11.68 -6.82
N ILE A 55 -8.46 12.79 -6.16
CA ILE A 55 -9.80 13.12 -5.69
C ILE A 55 -10.23 14.41 -6.37
N ALA A 56 -11.37 14.40 -7.06
CA ALA A 56 -11.94 15.58 -7.71
C ALA A 56 -13.15 16.12 -6.98
N ASN A 57 -13.37 17.43 -7.14
CA ASN A 57 -14.67 18.03 -6.95
C ASN A 57 -15.58 17.66 -8.13
N VAL A 58 -16.54 16.76 -7.87
CA VAL A 58 -17.54 16.28 -8.84
C VAL A 58 -18.84 17.10 -8.80
N SER A 59 -18.87 18.18 -8.02
CA SER A 59 -20.00 19.10 -7.91
C SER A 59 -19.90 20.30 -8.86
N GLY A 60 -20.98 21.07 -8.97
CA GLY A 60 -21.01 22.33 -9.73
C GLY A 60 -20.55 23.57 -8.97
N THR A 61 -19.98 23.42 -7.77
CA THR A 61 -19.65 24.52 -6.85
C THR A 61 -18.21 24.42 -6.39
N GLU A 62 -17.47 25.54 -6.34
CA GLU A 62 -16.11 25.54 -5.81
C GLU A 62 -16.07 25.45 -4.26
N CYS A 63 -15.05 24.75 -3.75
CA CYS A 63 -14.86 24.49 -2.32
C CYS A 63 -13.36 24.30 -2.03
N SER A 64 -12.99 24.10 -0.76
CA SER A 64 -11.58 23.93 -0.33
C SER A 64 -11.33 22.64 0.46
N VAL A 65 -10.11 22.10 0.37
CA VAL A 65 -9.63 20.94 1.13
C VAL A 65 -8.33 21.32 1.85
N SER A 66 -8.29 21.16 3.18
CA SER A 66 -7.19 21.66 4.03
C SER A 66 -6.47 20.59 4.87
N SER A 67 -6.89 19.33 4.80
CA SER A 67 -6.27 18.21 5.52
C SER A 67 -5.61 17.16 4.61
N GLY A 68 -6.09 17.05 3.36
CA GLY A 68 -5.82 15.91 2.49
C GLY A 68 -6.35 14.58 3.04
N GLY A 69 -7.37 14.65 3.89
CA GLY A 69 -8.05 13.53 4.51
C GLY A 69 -7.15 12.59 5.31
N THR A 70 -7.66 11.38 5.50
CA THR A 70 -7.00 10.30 6.23
C THR A 70 -6.50 9.25 5.26
N VAL A 71 -5.33 8.68 5.54
CA VAL A 71 -4.81 7.48 4.88
C VAL A 71 -4.73 6.37 5.94
N GLY A 72 -5.27 5.21 5.61
CA GLY A 72 -5.26 3.99 6.41
C GLY A 72 -4.98 2.78 5.54
N PHE A 73 -5.17 1.58 6.09
CA PHE A 73 -4.97 0.34 5.33
C PHE A 73 -5.89 -0.78 5.83
N GLU A 74 -6.06 -1.80 5.00
CA GLU A 74 -6.62 -3.10 5.36
C GLU A 74 -5.61 -4.20 5.03
N ALA A 75 -5.30 -5.05 6.00
CA ALA A 75 -4.37 -6.17 5.85
C ALA A 75 -5.13 -7.44 5.41
N MET A 76 -4.60 -8.14 4.42
CA MET A 76 -5.21 -9.33 3.81
C MET A 76 -4.21 -10.49 3.72
N GLY A 77 -4.69 -11.73 3.87
CA GLY A 77 -3.84 -12.93 3.81
C GLY A 77 -2.85 -12.99 4.98
N ALA A 78 -1.56 -13.22 4.67
CA ALA A 78 -0.47 -13.26 5.64
C ALA A 78 0.01 -11.89 6.16
N ALA A 79 -0.65 -10.79 5.80
CA ALA A 79 -0.27 -9.46 6.27
C ALA A 79 -0.60 -9.26 7.76
N ASP A 80 0.38 -8.80 8.54
CA ASP A 80 0.22 -8.56 9.99
C ASP A 80 -0.11 -7.07 10.24
N PRO A 81 -1.36 -6.72 10.57
CA PRO A 81 -1.74 -5.32 10.82
C PRO A 81 -1.07 -4.71 12.06
N ALA A 82 -0.54 -5.51 12.99
CA ALA A 82 0.23 -5.00 14.13
C ALA A 82 1.68 -4.63 13.75
N ARG A 83 2.14 -5.04 12.56
CA ARG A 83 3.45 -4.72 11.97
C ARG A 83 3.33 -3.85 10.72
N ILE A 84 2.21 -3.14 10.58
CA ILE A 84 2.00 -2.15 9.53
C ILE A 84 1.65 -0.81 10.18
N VAL A 85 2.40 0.23 9.83
CA VAL A 85 2.18 1.60 10.33
C VAL A 85 2.02 2.58 9.18
N VAL A 86 1.19 3.61 9.38
CA VAL A 86 1.03 4.73 8.44
C VAL A 86 1.66 5.96 9.06
N VAL A 87 2.57 6.60 8.33
CA VAL A 87 3.30 7.79 8.78
C VAL A 87 3.26 8.89 7.71
N ARG A 88 3.46 10.14 8.12
CA ARG A 88 3.61 11.26 7.19
C ARG A 88 5.02 11.22 6.59
N HIS A 89 5.13 11.42 5.29
CA HIS A 89 6.40 11.56 4.60
C HIS A 89 7.18 12.78 5.13
N THR A 90 8.49 12.62 5.28
CA THR A 90 9.44 13.67 5.65
C THR A 90 10.72 13.56 4.80
N ALA A 91 11.37 14.70 4.56
CA ALA A 91 12.59 14.74 3.77
C ALA A 91 13.69 13.85 4.40
N GLY A 92 14.16 12.86 3.64
CA GLY A 92 15.19 11.91 4.07
C GLY A 92 14.67 10.60 4.67
N ASP A 93 13.35 10.35 4.68
CA ASP A 93 12.81 9.04 4.99
C ASP A 93 13.00 8.01 3.84
N PRO A 94 12.76 6.70 4.07
CA PRO A 94 12.98 5.66 3.06
C PRO A 94 12.16 5.80 1.77
N ALA A 95 11.04 6.51 1.77
CA ALA A 95 10.19 6.75 0.62
C ALA A 95 10.71 7.88 -0.29
N SER A 96 11.99 7.84 -0.62
CA SER A 96 12.72 8.88 -1.38
C SER A 96 12.18 9.20 -2.79
N GLY A 97 11.26 8.39 -3.32
CA GLY A 97 10.55 8.66 -4.57
C GLY A 97 9.28 9.52 -4.41
N LEU A 98 8.87 9.87 -3.18
CA LEU A 98 7.76 10.79 -2.94
C LEU A 98 8.19 12.26 -3.16
N PRO A 99 7.25 13.14 -3.55
CA PRO A 99 7.49 14.58 -3.63
C PRO A 99 7.93 15.18 -2.30
N ASP A 100 8.84 16.16 -2.35
CA ASP A 100 9.34 16.86 -1.16
C ASP A 100 8.17 17.45 -0.34
N PRO A 101 8.13 17.28 0.99
CA PRO A 101 7.05 17.77 1.84
C PRO A 101 6.78 19.28 1.74
N ALA A 102 7.76 20.10 1.31
CA ALA A 102 7.55 21.53 1.08
C ALA A 102 6.69 21.84 -0.17
N THR A 103 6.39 20.83 -1.00
CA THR A 103 5.42 20.92 -2.11
C THR A 103 3.98 20.66 -1.68
N GLU A 104 3.75 20.21 -0.45
CA GLU A 104 2.42 19.97 0.09
C GLU A 104 1.65 21.28 0.30
N GLN A 105 0.43 21.35 -0.22
CA GLN A 105 -0.45 22.48 -0.04
C GLN A 105 -1.22 22.35 1.28
N ALA A 106 -1.17 23.41 2.11
CA ALA A 106 -1.95 23.50 3.34
C ALA A 106 -3.46 23.67 3.08
N THR A 107 -3.85 24.20 1.92
CA THR A 107 -5.25 24.28 1.48
C THR A 107 -5.28 24.32 -0.04
N VAL A 108 -6.10 23.48 -0.67
CA VAL A 108 -6.34 23.48 -2.12
C VAL A 108 -7.77 23.89 -2.41
N LEU A 109 -7.91 24.85 -3.32
CA LEU A 109 -9.19 25.26 -3.89
C LEU A 109 -9.54 24.30 -5.03
N LEU A 110 -10.70 23.64 -4.95
CA LEU A 110 -11.23 22.78 -5.99
C LEU A 110 -12.42 23.45 -6.67
N LYS A 111 -12.23 23.93 -7.91
CA LYS A 111 -13.34 24.26 -8.81
C LYS A 111 -14.01 22.97 -9.31
N PRO A 112 -15.22 23.02 -9.90
CA PRO A 112 -15.79 21.88 -10.60
C PRO A 112 -14.77 21.19 -11.53
N ASP A 113 -14.74 19.86 -11.49
CA ASP A 113 -13.81 18.97 -12.20
C ASP A 113 -12.33 19.02 -11.78
N MET A 114 -11.88 20.04 -11.04
CA MET A 114 -10.51 20.07 -10.51
C MET A 114 -10.29 18.97 -9.47
N ALA A 115 -9.06 18.45 -9.45
CA ALA A 115 -8.62 17.40 -8.54
C ALA A 115 -7.40 17.84 -7.73
N TYR A 116 -7.18 17.15 -6.61
CA TYR A 116 -5.89 17.09 -5.93
C TYR A 116 -5.36 15.67 -5.92
N GLU A 117 -4.08 15.51 -5.60
CA GLU A 117 -3.43 14.22 -5.45
C GLU A 117 -2.91 14.01 -4.01
N VAL A 118 -2.97 12.77 -3.53
CA VAL A 118 -2.24 12.29 -2.35
C VAL A 118 -1.43 11.09 -2.81
N GLN A 119 -0.11 11.14 -2.61
CA GLN A 119 0.79 10.06 -2.96
C GLN A 119 1.18 9.26 -1.71
N PHE A 120 1.53 7.99 -1.91
CA PHE A 120 2.01 7.11 -0.85
C PHE A 120 3.11 6.19 -1.36
N ALA A 121 3.91 5.67 -0.43
CA ALA A 121 4.87 4.63 -0.66
C ALA A 121 4.75 3.58 0.45
N TRP A 122 4.61 2.32 0.07
CA TRP A 122 4.84 1.18 0.94
C TRP A 122 6.31 0.82 0.91
N VAL A 123 6.97 0.80 2.07
CA VAL A 123 8.34 0.31 2.23
C VAL A 123 8.28 -0.93 3.12
N PRO A 124 8.67 -2.13 2.62
CA PRO A 124 8.67 -3.35 3.42
C PRO A 124 9.76 -3.30 4.49
N GLU A 125 9.45 -3.73 5.72
CA GLU A 125 10.47 -3.97 6.75
C GLU A 125 11.05 -5.38 6.68
N GLU A 126 10.21 -6.37 6.35
CA GLU A 126 10.63 -7.74 6.07
C GLU A 126 9.94 -8.25 4.79
N THR A 127 10.61 -9.13 4.04
CA THR A 127 9.99 -9.79 2.90
C THR A 127 8.94 -10.79 3.38
N CYS A 128 7.80 -10.86 2.67
CA CYS A 128 6.83 -11.93 2.90
C CYS A 128 7.52 -13.30 2.81
N PRO A 129 7.18 -14.26 3.69
CA PRO A 129 7.67 -15.62 3.55
C PRO A 129 7.21 -16.18 2.21
N SER A 130 8.15 -16.43 1.30
CA SER A 130 7.85 -17.05 0.01
C SER A 130 7.15 -18.37 0.26
N THR A 131 5.97 -18.57 -0.34
CA THR A 131 5.32 -19.88 -0.41
C THR A 131 6.30 -20.81 -1.13
N GLY A 132 6.98 -21.66 -0.37
CA GLY A 132 8.15 -22.37 -0.86
C GLY A 132 7.83 -23.18 -2.10
N THR A 133 8.71 -23.12 -3.10
CA THR A 133 8.73 -24.13 -4.15
C THR A 133 8.81 -25.49 -3.48
N SER A 134 7.72 -26.26 -3.54
CA SER A 134 7.72 -27.65 -3.12
C SER A 134 8.87 -28.34 -3.83
N PRO A 135 9.79 -29.03 -3.12
CA PRO A 135 10.93 -29.66 -3.76
C PRO A 135 10.40 -30.64 -4.81
N SER A 136 10.73 -30.39 -6.08
CA SER A 136 10.35 -31.27 -7.18
C SER A 136 10.82 -32.69 -6.82
N PRO A 137 9.93 -33.70 -6.83
CA PRO A 137 10.32 -35.05 -6.44
C PRO A 137 11.37 -35.56 -7.42
N THR A 138 12.62 -35.68 -6.95
CA THR A 138 13.69 -36.33 -7.71
C THR A 138 13.24 -37.75 -8.06
N PRO A 139 13.19 -38.14 -9.34
CA PRO A 139 12.89 -39.51 -9.70
C PRO A 139 13.94 -40.44 -9.10
N THR A 140 13.52 -41.33 -8.21
CA THR A 140 14.34 -42.49 -7.84
C THR A 140 14.26 -43.48 -9.00
N ASP A 141 15.37 -43.62 -9.73
CA ASP A 141 15.56 -44.70 -10.70
C ASP A 141 15.55 -46.05 -9.98
N GLY A 142 14.37 -46.65 -9.88
CA GLY A 142 14.16 -48.00 -9.38
C GLY A 142 14.69 -49.02 -10.38
N THR A 143 15.85 -49.62 -10.07
CA THR A 143 16.46 -50.66 -10.89
C THR A 143 15.54 -51.85 -11.14
N THR A 144 15.38 -52.24 -12.41
CA THR A 144 14.79 -53.54 -12.80
C THR A 144 15.82 -54.36 -13.55
N GLY A 145 16.60 -55.14 -12.80
CA GLY A 145 17.57 -56.08 -13.39
C GLY A 145 16.88 -57.27 -14.05
N ALA A 146 17.14 -57.49 -15.34
CA ALA A 146 16.89 -58.77 -16.01
C ALA A 146 18.12 -59.68 -15.82
N GLY A 147 17.92 -60.87 -15.25
CA GLY A 147 19.03 -61.71 -14.77
C GLY A 147 19.53 -62.77 -15.76
N SER A 148 20.74 -63.27 -15.51
CA SER A 148 21.18 -64.63 -15.89
C SER A 148 22.46 -65.05 -15.15
N GLY A 149 22.40 -66.22 -14.48
CA GLY A 149 23.56 -67.06 -14.14
C GLY A 149 24.11 -67.00 -12.70
N GLY A 150 24.20 -68.16 -12.03
CA GLY A 150 25.27 -68.43 -11.05
C GLY A 150 24.91 -68.79 -9.59
N SER A 151 24.49 -70.04 -9.37
CA SER A 151 24.86 -70.92 -8.23
C SER A 151 24.79 -70.49 -6.73
N ALA A 152 23.92 -71.23 -6.01
CA ALA A 152 24.12 -71.90 -4.70
C ALA A 152 24.18 -71.11 -3.35
N GLY A 153 23.40 -71.61 -2.37
CA GLY A 153 23.38 -71.20 -0.95
C GLY A 153 21.97 -70.82 -0.45
N ALA A 154 21.05 -71.74 -0.16
CA ALA A 154 20.94 -72.64 1.02
C ALA A 154 20.28 -72.00 2.29
N VAL A 155 19.20 -72.68 2.75
CA VAL A 155 18.55 -72.71 4.10
C VAL A 155 17.79 -71.50 4.71
N ALA A 156 16.47 -71.47 4.41
CA ALA A 156 15.32 -71.73 5.31
C ALA A 156 15.01 -70.95 6.62
N ALA A 157 13.69 -70.91 6.91
CA ALA A 157 12.93 -70.44 8.10
C ALA A 157 12.78 -68.90 8.28
N GLY A 158 11.60 -68.33 8.58
CA GLY A 158 10.26 -68.90 8.74
C GLY A 158 9.46 -68.20 9.85
N GLY A 159 8.27 -67.64 9.57
CA GLY A 159 7.42 -66.99 10.57
C GLY A 159 6.16 -66.36 9.97
N THR A 160 4.99 -66.69 10.53
CA THR A 160 3.65 -66.33 10.02
C THR A 160 2.90 -65.47 11.06
N GLY A 161 2.03 -64.57 10.61
CA GLY A 161 1.08 -63.79 11.41
C GLY A 161 0.60 -62.59 10.58
N GLU A 162 -0.55 -62.62 9.90
CA GLU A 162 -1.93 -62.54 10.41
C GLU A 162 -2.36 -61.12 10.83
N SER A 163 -3.56 -60.74 10.38
CA SER A 163 -4.13 -59.39 10.40
C SER A 163 -4.35 -58.84 11.80
N GLU A 164 -4.30 -57.51 11.94
CA GLU A 164 -5.33 -56.76 12.68
C GLU A 164 -5.59 -55.41 12.01
N SER A 165 -6.86 -54.99 11.97
CA SER A 165 -7.28 -53.67 11.48
C SER A 165 -7.49 -52.71 12.65
N GLY A 166 -6.69 -51.64 12.72
CA GLY A 166 -6.93 -50.51 13.61
C GLY A 166 -7.22 -49.24 12.81
N PRO A 167 -8.32 -48.51 13.06
CA PRO A 167 -8.50 -47.17 12.52
C PRO A 167 -7.61 -46.20 13.30
N GLU A 168 -6.33 -46.15 12.92
CA GLU A 168 -5.46 -45.08 13.39
C GLU A 168 -6.00 -43.75 12.88
N THR A 169 -6.43 -42.90 13.83
CA THR A 169 -6.85 -41.52 13.56
C THR A 169 -5.63 -40.70 13.18
N GLN A 170 -5.20 -40.90 11.94
CA GLN A 170 -4.15 -40.10 11.33
C GLN A 170 -4.63 -38.65 11.28
N PHE A 171 -4.12 -37.85 12.22
CA PHE A 171 -3.92 -36.41 12.05
C PHE A 171 -2.87 -36.19 10.96
N GLY A 172 -3.15 -36.73 9.77
CA GLY A 172 -2.41 -36.46 8.55
C GLY A 172 -2.60 -34.98 8.27
N THR A 173 -1.51 -34.23 8.46
CA THR A 173 -1.40 -32.81 8.16
C THR A 173 -2.18 -32.50 6.90
N ALA A 174 -3.20 -31.64 7.02
CA ALA A 174 -3.91 -31.16 5.84
C ALA A 174 -2.88 -30.57 4.89
N ASP A 175 -2.79 -31.18 3.70
CA ASP A 175 -1.81 -30.86 2.67
C ASP A 175 -1.79 -29.34 2.43
N GLY A 176 -0.58 -28.79 2.32
CA GLY A 176 -0.31 -27.40 2.66
C GLY A 176 -1.20 -26.40 1.93
N ALA A 177 -2.19 -25.84 2.64
CA ALA A 177 -2.72 -24.53 2.34
C ALA A 177 -1.58 -23.52 2.55
N GLY A 178 -0.74 -23.36 1.53
CA GLY A 178 0.38 -22.42 1.54
C GLY A 178 -0.14 -21.05 1.95
N THR A 179 0.47 -20.47 2.98
CA THR A 179 -0.03 -19.27 3.65
C THR A 179 -0.40 -18.22 2.62
N ALA A 180 -1.67 -17.81 2.59
CA ALA A 180 -2.20 -16.92 1.56
C ALA A 180 -1.33 -15.66 1.49
N GLN A 181 -0.78 -15.35 0.32
CA GLN A 181 0.23 -14.29 0.14
C GLN A 181 -0.28 -12.98 0.75
N GLY A 182 0.55 -12.36 1.59
CA GLY A 182 0.20 -11.12 2.27
C GLY A 182 -0.06 -10.00 1.26
N SER A 183 -1.12 -9.24 1.47
CA SER A 183 -1.38 -8.04 0.68
C SER A 183 -2.01 -6.95 1.56
N VAL A 184 -1.82 -5.71 1.16
CA VAL A 184 -2.29 -4.53 1.87
C VAL A 184 -3.10 -3.68 0.92
N SER A 185 -4.34 -3.36 1.29
CA SER A 185 -5.14 -2.36 0.58
C SER A 185 -4.93 -1.02 1.27
N VAL A 186 -4.17 -0.12 0.65
CA VAL A 186 -4.00 1.26 1.15
C VAL A 186 -5.25 2.05 0.80
N GLN A 187 -5.83 2.72 1.79
CA GLN A 187 -7.12 3.41 1.65
C GLN A 187 -6.98 4.89 1.98
N HIS A 188 -7.52 5.75 1.12
CA HIS A 188 -7.64 7.18 1.36
C HIS A 188 -9.11 7.59 1.44
N THR A 189 -9.48 8.18 2.58
CA THR A 189 -10.78 8.81 2.80
C THR A 189 -10.58 10.32 2.76
N PRO A 190 -11.11 11.04 1.74
CA PRO A 190 -10.82 12.45 1.56
C PRO A 190 -11.50 13.33 2.61
N GLU A 191 -12.78 13.07 2.89
CA GLU A 191 -13.55 13.65 4.00
C GLU A 191 -14.49 12.57 4.59
N PRO A 192 -14.91 12.67 5.87
CA PRO A 192 -15.78 11.66 6.49
C PRO A 192 -17.12 11.49 5.76
N GLY A 193 -17.39 10.26 5.31
CA GLY A 193 -18.60 9.93 4.52
C GLY A 193 -18.45 10.13 3.01
N ALA A 194 -17.30 10.63 2.53
CA ALA A 194 -16.97 10.67 1.11
C ALA A 194 -16.58 9.27 0.58
N PRO A 195 -16.57 9.04 -0.75
CA PRO A 195 -16.10 7.80 -1.33
C PRO A 195 -14.63 7.52 -0.97
N VAL A 196 -14.34 6.28 -0.56
CA VAL A 196 -12.98 5.83 -0.21
C VAL A 196 -12.24 5.40 -1.48
N ALA A 197 -11.03 5.94 -1.68
CA ALA A 197 -10.11 5.49 -2.72
C ALA A 197 -9.24 4.33 -2.16
N ALA A 198 -9.05 3.25 -2.92
CA ALA A 198 -8.29 2.09 -2.47
C ALA A 198 -7.30 1.60 -3.53
N ALA A 199 -6.07 1.31 -3.12
CA ALA A 199 -5.00 0.78 -3.97
C ALA A 199 -4.39 -0.47 -3.33
N LYS A 200 -4.36 -1.59 -4.05
CA LYS A 200 -3.86 -2.86 -3.54
C LYS A 200 -2.35 -2.99 -3.75
N ILE A 201 -1.66 -3.52 -2.75
CA ILE A 201 -0.25 -3.88 -2.79
C ILE A 201 -0.15 -5.38 -2.51
N ASP A 202 0.28 -6.14 -3.51
CA ASP A 202 0.56 -7.57 -3.38
C ASP A 202 1.93 -7.82 -2.75
N ASN A 203 2.10 -8.97 -2.10
CA ASN A 203 3.34 -9.37 -1.42
C ASN A 203 3.80 -8.36 -0.33
N ALA A 204 2.85 -7.83 0.42
CA ALA A 204 3.07 -6.91 1.55
C ALA A 204 2.68 -7.60 2.86
N CYS A 205 3.64 -7.80 3.78
CA CYS A 205 3.41 -8.53 5.03
C CYS A 205 3.66 -7.70 6.30
N ALA A 206 4.75 -6.92 6.34
CA ALA A 206 5.12 -6.00 7.40
C ALA A 206 5.92 -4.83 6.80
N GLY A 207 5.71 -3.61 7.28
CA GLY A 207 6.29 -2.42 6.67
C GLY A 207 5.59 -1.10 7.01
N THR A 208 6.09 -0.02 6.43
CA THR A 208 5.59 1.33 6.66
C THR A 208 4.96 1.92 5.40
N ILE A 209 3.78 2.52 5.54
CA ILE A 209 3.13 3.35 4.52
C ILE A 209 3.47 4.81 4.81
N TYR A 210 4.37 5.38 4.01
CA TYR A 210 4.64 6.82 3.98
C TYR A 210 3.59 7.48 3.09
N ARG A 211 2.99 8.59 3.54
CA ARG A 211 1.98 9.33 2.77
C ARG A 211 2.26 10.83 2.71
N THR A 212 1.94 11.48 1.60
CA THR A 212 2.03 12.93 1.44
C THR A 212 0.78 13.66 1.95
N GLY A 213 0.82 14.98 1.91
CA GLY A 213 -0.33 15.87 1.99
C GLY A 213 -1.04 16.02 0.67
N VAL A 214 -1.84 17.08 0.60
CA VAL A 214 -2.48 17.51 -0.64
C VAL A 214 -1.40 18.05 -1.58
N LEU A 215 -1.36 17.52 -2.79
CA LEU A 215 -0.49 17.98 -3.87
C LEU A 215 -1.33 18.56 -4.99
N GLU A 216 -0.74 19.48 -5.76
CA GLU A 216 -1.21 19.78 -7.12
C GLU A 216 -1.34 18.45 -7.89
N PRO A 217 -2.41 18.23 -8.69
CA PRO A 217 -2.52 17.03 -9.50
C PRO A 217 -1.40 17.02 -10.56
N SER A 218 -0.66 15.92 -10.66
CA SER A 218 0.36 15.76 -11.70
C SER A 218 -0.30 15.69 -13.10
N SER A 219 0.11 16.59 -14.00
CA SER A 219 -0.44 16.77 -15.36
C SER A 219 -0.31 15.54 -16.26
#